data_AF-X1QSZ5-F1
#
_entry.id   AF-X1QSZ5-F1
#
_cell.length_a   1.000
_cell.length_b   1.000
_cell.length_c   1.000
_cell.angle_alpha   90.00
_cell.angle_beta   90.00
_cell.angle_gamma   90.00
#
_symmetry.space_group_name_H-M   'P 1'
#
loop_
_entity.id
_entity.type
_entity.pdbx_description
1 polymer ?
#
loop_
_entity_poly.entity_id
_entity_poly.type
_entity_poly.pdbx_seq_one_letter_code
_entity_poly.pdbx_strand_id
1 'polypeptide(L)'
;GFVEAIKELAKDADEFISACDFDIEGSVIAYNVLKYLCGEDSLNRAKRMKFSTLTAQDLRQSYEQLMPRLDFELIDAGIARHVLDWYWGMNLSKAMSASVEAAQQRFAKLSAGRVQTPTLKILVEREREIRAFKPEPFWILGLLLELEGKEFIAGHATPRFFDKSEAERALAACKALGEGANRHPQ
;
A
#
# COMPACT_ATOMS: atom_id res chain seq x y z
N GLY A 1 22.23 21.33 17.02
CA GLY A 1 21.10 20.59 16.44
C GLY A 1 20.94 19.27 17.15
N PHE A 2 20.00 18.42 16.71
CA PHE A 2 19.77 17.11 17.32
C PHE A 2 21.03 16.22 17.30
N VAL A 3 21.80 16.28 16.20
CA VAL A 3 23.05 15.52 16.05
C VAL A 3 24.09 15.92 17.09
N GLU A 4 24.34 17.22 17.26
CA GLU A 4 25.31 17.72 18.25
C GLU A 4 24.87 17.38 19.67
N ALA A 5 23.58 17.54 19.98
CA ALA A 5 23.04 17.21 21.30
C ALA A 5 23.23 15.72 21.64
N ILE A 6 22.95 14.83 20.69
CA ILE A 6 23.17 13.38 20.88
C ILE A 6 24.66 13.09 21.09
N LYS A 7 25.55 13.68 20.28
CA LYS A 7 27.00 13.49 20.41
C LYS A 7 27.54 13.93 21.76
N GLU A 8 27.09 15.08 22.27
CA GLU A 8 27.52 15.59 23.57
C GLU A 8 27.02 14.68 24.70
N LEU A 9 25.73 14.31 24.70
CA LEU A 9 25.16 13.41 25.71
C LEU A 9 25.78 12.01 25.69
N ALA A 10 26.20 11.53 24.51
CA ALA A 10 26.79 10.20 24.36
C ALA A 10 28.18 10.06 25.02
N LYS A 11 28.91 11.15 25.25
CA LYS A 11 30.26 11.11 25.85
C LYS A 11 30.24 10.57 27.26
N ASP A 12 29.23 10.96 28.04
CA ASP A 12 29.11 10.64 29.46
C ASP A 12 28.07 9.52 29.72
N ALA A 13 27.53 8.92 28.67
CA ALA A 13 26.50 7.89 28.79
C ALA A 13 27.11 6.51 29.10
N ASP A 14 26.61 5.84 30.14
CA ASP A 14 26.99 4.47 30.50
C ASP A 14 26.24 3.40 29.68
N GLU A 15 25.02 3.70 29.26
CA GLU A 15 24.13 2.79 28.52
C GLU A 15 23.27 3.58 27.53
N PHE A 16 22.90 2.93 26.42
CA PHE A 16 22.02 3.50 25.42
C PHE A 16 20.73 2.69 25.32
N ILE A 17 19.59 3.37 25.29
CA ILE A 17 18.28 2.72 25.15
C ILE A 17 17.61 3.26 23.91
N SER A 18 17.41 2.39 22.92
CA SER A 18 16.65 2.72 21.72
C SER A 18 15.15 2.65 22.02
N ALA A 19 14.52 3.83 22.02
CA ALA A 19 13.09 4.02 22.16
C ALA A 19 12.43 4.52 20.86
N CYS A 20 12.99 4.22 19.69
CA CYS A 20 12.34 4.47 18.41
C CYS A 20 11.11 3.55 18.22
N ASP A 21 10.23 3.87 17.28
CA ASP A 21 9.07 3.03 16.95
C ASP A 21 9.48 1.57 16.69
N PHE A 22 8.64 0.63 17.11
CA PHE A 22 8.94 -0.80 17.01
C PHE A 22 8.69 -1.35 15.60
N ASP A 23 9.44 -0.83 14.63
CA ASP A 23 9.46 -1.27 13.25
C ASP A 23 10.90 -1.29 12.68
N ILE A 24 11.01 -1.57 11.38
CA ILE A 24 12.30 -1.67 10.71
C ILE A 24 13.01 -0.32 10.65
N GLU A 25 12.28 0.76 10.33
CA GLU A 25 12.87 2.09 10.17
C GLU A 25 13.38 2.65 11.49
N GLY A 26 12.61 2.52 12.57
CA GLY A 26 13.03 2.89 13.91
C GLY A 26 14.28 2.13 14.37
N SER A 27 14.38 0.86 14.00
CA SER A 27 15.54 0.03 14.36
C SER A 27 16.80 0.44 13.57
N VAL A 28 16.66 0.75 12.28
CA VAL A 28 17.75 1.28 11.44
C VAL A 28 18.19 2.68 11.91
N ILE A 29 17.25 3.55 12.27
CA ILE A 29 17.55 4.89 12.80
C ILE A 29 18.41 4.78 14.06
N ALA A 30 17.96 3.98 15.04
CA ALA A 30 18.68 3.79 16.28
C ALA A 30 20.09 3.22 16.04
N TYR A 31 20.21 2.20 15.20
CA TYR A 31 21.50 1.62 14.82
C TYR A 31 22.44 2.67 14.22
N ASN A 32 21.98 3.44 13.23
CA ASN A 32 22.81 4.44 12.56
C ASN A 32 23.24 5.56 13.50
N VAL A 33 22.33 6.05 14.35
CA VAL A 33 22.64 7.08 15.35
C VAL A 33 23.72 6.57 16.30
N LEU A 34 23.55 5.38 16.86
CA LEU A 34 24.53 4.81 17.78
C LEU A 34 25.88 4.58 17.11
N LYS A 35 25.88 3.89 15.96
CA LYS A 35 27.10 3.56 15.23
C LYS A 35 27.89 4.80 14.80
N TYR A 36 27.23 5.79 14.19
CA TYR A 36 27.92 6.90 13.53
C TYR A 36 28.03 8.16 14.40
N LEU A 37 27.14 8.36 15.39
CA LEU A 37 27.17 9.53 16.26
C LEU A 37 27.74 9.20 17.66
N CYS A 38 27.42 8.03 18.20
CA CYS A 38 27.85 7.63 19.56
C CYS A 38 29.09 6.70 19.56
N GLY A 39 29.56 6.26 18.40
CA GLY A 39 30.70 5.35 18.22
C GLY A 39 30.30 3.88 18.24
N GLU A 40 31.10 3.02 17.63
CA GLU A 40 30.76 1.60 17.42
C GLU A 40 30.62 0.81 18.74
N ASP A 41 31.40 1.16 19.77
CA ASP A 41 31.29 0.57 21.10
C ASP A 41 29.93 0.84 21.78
N SER A 42 29.20 1.88 21.37
CA SER A 42 27.86 2.15 21.89
C SER A 42 26.87 1.03 21.58
N LEU A 43 27.07 0.29 20.46
CA LEU A 43 26.21 -0.83 20.06
C LEU A 43 26.28 -1.99 21.07
N ASN A 44 27.44 -2.19 21.70
CA ASN A 44 27.62 -3.22 22.74
C ASN A 44 26.94 -2.85 24.06
N ARG A 45 26.62 -1.56 24.25
CA ARG A 45 25.95 -1.00 25.43
C ARG A 45 24.52 -0.56 25.11
N ALA A 46 23.98 -1.02 23.99
CA ALA A 46 22.67 -0.61 23.50
C ALA A 46 21.60 -1.65 23.83
N LYS A 47 20.48 -1.18 24.40
CA LYS A 47 19.26 -1.95 24.64
C LYS A 47 18.12 -1.44 23.77
N ARG A 48 17.05 -2.24 23.66
CA ARG A 48 15.86 -1.89 22.85
C ARG A 48 14.59 -1.94 23.67
N MET A 49 13.85 -0.81 23.67
CA MET A 49 12.46 -0.78 24.12
C MET A 49 11.54 -1.26 23.00
N LYS A 50 10.54 -2.07 23.35
CA LYS A 50 9.52 -2.60 22.43
C LYS A 50 8.13 -2.17 22.88
N PHE A 51 7.57 -1.15 22.26
CA PHE A 51 6.21 -0.68 22.51
C PHE A 51 5.46 -0.51 21.18
N SER A 52 4.15 -0.78 21.19
CA SER A 52 3.26 -0.57 20.03
C SER A 52 2.32 0.63 20.23
N THR A 53 2.36 1.23 21.42
CA THR A 53 1.45 2.28 21.89
C THR A 53 2.23 3.25 22.76
N LEU A 54 1.77 4.51 22.83
CA LEU A 54 2.40 5.57 23.62
C LEU A 54 1.74 5.76 24.98
N THR A 55 1.01 4.77 25.49
CA THR A 55 0.39 4.88 26.82
C THR A 55 1.46 4.80 27.90
N ALA A 56 1.26 5.54 29.00
CA ALA A 56 2.25 5.58 30.07
C ALA A 56 2.45 4.21 30.77
N GLN A 57 1.45 3.32 30.72
CA GLN A 57 1.58 1.96 31.25
C GLN A 57 2.48 1.12 30.34
N ASP A 58 2.23 1.15 29.03
CA ASP A 58 2.99 0.35 28.05
C ASP A 58 4.46 0.79 27.97
N LEU A 59 4.72 2.10 28.04
CA LEU A 59 6.09 2.62 28.04
C LEU A 59 6.89 2.20 29.28
N ARG A 60 6.26 2.22 30.46
CA ARG A 60 6.91 1.74 31.71
C ARG A 60 7.19 0.25 31.64
N GLN A 61 6.21 -0.55 31.23
CA GLN A 61 6.40 -1.98 31.06
C GLN A 61 7.52 -2.29 30.05
N SER A 62 7.55 -1.56 28.94
CA SER A 62 8.58 -1.73 27.89
C SER A 62 9.98 -1.33 28.36
N TYR A 63 10.07 -0.38 29.30
CA TYR A 63 11.33 0.03 29.92
C TYR A 63 11.79 -0.98 30.98
N GLU A 64 10.87 -1.62 31.70
CA GLU A 64 11.20 -2.70 32.64
C GLU A 64 11.60 -3.99 31.90
N GLN A 65 11.07 -4.21 30.70
CA GLN A 65 11.28 -5.40 29.87
C GLN A 65 12.15 -5.10 28.64
N LEU A 66 13.27 -4.41 28.85
CA LEU A 66 14.22 -4.11 27.76
C LEU A 66 14.78 -5.38 27.13
N MET A 67 14.88 -5.37 25.81
CA MET A 67 15.76 -6.33 25.15
C MET A 67 17.22 -6.01 25.48
N PRO A 68 18.06 -7.04 25.68
CA PRO A 68 19.46 -6.84 26.06
C PRO A 68 20.34 -6.28 24.93
N ARG A 69 19.86 -6.33 23.68
CA ARG A 69 20.55 -5.83 22.49
C ARG A 69 19.56 -5.30 21.47
N LEU A 70 20.06 -4.55 20.50
CA LEU A 70 19.30 -4.20 19.29
C LEU A 70 18.94 -5.44 18.46
N ASP A 71 17.87 -5.34 17.68
CA ASP A 71 17.41 -6.39 16.77
C ASP A 71 18.17 -6.31 15.44
N PHE A 72 19.34 -6.95 15.39
CA PHE A 72 20.25 -6.88 14.25
C PHE A 72 19.66 -7.50 12.99
N GLU A 73 18.84 -8.52 13.14
CA GLU A 73 18.14 -9.18 12.05
C GLU A 73 17.18 -8.20 11.34
N LEU A 74 16.45 -7.40 12.11
CA LEU A 74 15.58 -6.35 11.58
C LEU A 74 16.37 -5.17 10.99
N ILE A 75 17.47 -4.79 11.63
CA ILE A 75 18.37 -3.73 11.17
C ILE A 75 18.98 -4.09 9.82
N ASP A 76 19.54 -5.30 9.68
CA ASP A 76 20.19 -5.74 8.44
C ASP A 76 19.19 -5.79 7.28
N ALA A 77 17.97 -6.26 7.53
CA ALA A 77 16.89 -6.23 6.55
C ALA A 77 16.54 -4.79 6.11
N GLY A 78 16.54 -3.84 7.04
CA GLY A 78 16.31 -2.43 6.76
C GLY A 78 17.46 -1.78 5.98
N ILE A 79 18.71 -2.01 6.40
CA ILE A 79 19.90 -1.51 5.71
C ILE A 79 19.95 -2.06 4.29
N ALA A 80 19.72 -3.36 4.10
CA ALA A 80 19.67 -3.97 2.77
C ALA A 80 18.62 -3.30 1.88
N ARG A 81 17.42 -3.03 2.41
CA ARG A 81 16.37 -2.30 1.68
C ARG A 81 16.84 -0.89 1.27
N HIS A 82 17.36 -0.11 2.21
CA HIS A 82 17.86 1.25 1.95
C HIS A 82 18.95 1.27 0.90
N VAL A 83 19.92 0.35 1.00
CA VAL A 83 21.03 0.21 0.05
C VAL A 83 20.49 -0.14 -1.35
N LEU A 84 19.59 -1.12 -1.45
CA LEU A 84 18.98 -1.50 -2.72
C LEU A 84 18.17 -0.36 -3.33
N ASP A 85 17.34 0.32 -2.54
CA ASP A 85 16.53 1.45 -3.02
C ASP A 85 17.42 2.60 -3.51
N TRP A 86 18.53 2.87 -2.83
CA TRP A 86 19.52 3.85 -3.27
C TRP A 86 20.21 3.43 -4.57
N TYR A 87 20.67 2.18 -4.69
CA TYR A 87 21.31 1.69 -5.91
C TYR A 87 20.37 1.77 -7.12
N TRP A 88 19.14 1.29 -6.98
CA TRP A 88 18.14 1.36 -8.05
C TRP A 88 17.81 2.81 -8.39
N GLY A 89 17.50 3.61 -7.38
CA GLY A 89 17.08 4.99 -7.54
C GLY A 89 18.15 5.85 -8.22
N MET A 90 19.37 5.82 -7.70
CA MET A 90 20.46 6.64 -8.24
C MET A 90 20.87 6.23 -9.65
N ASN A 91 21.06 4.94 -9.91
CA ASN A 91 21.58 4.49 -11.21
C ASN A 91 20.56 4.70 -12.32
N LEU A 92 19.30 4.29 -12.11
CA LEU A 92 18.26 4.43 -13.15
C LEU A 92 17.87 5.88 -13.38
N SER A 93 17.74 6.69 -12.32
CA SER A 93 17.40 8.11 -12.48
C SER A 93 18.45 8.85 -13.30
N LYS A 94 19.75 8.58 -13.04
CA LYS A 94 20.86 9.14 -13.82
C LYS A 94 20.85 8.65 -15.26
N ALA A 95 20.72 7.34 -15.48
CA ALA A 95 20.70 6.76 -16.82
C ALA A 95 19.53 7.31 -17.67
N MET A 96 18.33 7.41 -17.09
CA MET A 96 17.15 7.96 -17.76
C MET A 96 17.31 9.45 -18.08
N SER A 97 17.78 10.24 -17.12
CA SER A 97 18.00 11.68 -17.32
C SER A 97 19.02 11.92 -18.43
N ALA A 98 20.15 11.19 -18.42
CA ALA A 98 21.18 11.27 -19.43
C ALA A 98 20.69 10.82 -20.82
N SER A 99 19.88 9.75 -20.88
CA SER A 99 19.29 9.28 -22.14
C SER A 99 18.36 10.31 -22.75
N VAL A 100 17.55 11.00 -21.95
CA VAL A 100 16.64 12.04 -22.46
C VAL A 100 17.42 13.29 -22.87
N GLU A 101 18.44 13.67 -22.11
CA GLU A 101 19.32 14.78 -22.47
C GLU A 101 20.00 14.55 -23.83
N ALA A 102 20.55 13.35 -24.05
CA ALA A 102 21.16 12.99 -25.33
C ALA A 102 20.15 13.01 -26.49
N ALA A 103 18.94 12.49 -26.27
CA ALA A 103 17.91 12.39 -27.31
C ALA A 103 17.22 13.73 -27.64
N GLN A 104 17.00 14.58 -26.63
CA GLN A 104 16.23 15.82 -26.77
C GLN A 104 17.08 17.08 -26.74
N GLN A 105 18.40 16.96 -26.57
CA GLN A 105 19.34 18.09 -26.40
C GLN A 105 18.89 19.06 -25.28
N ARG A 106 18.20 18.52 -24.26
CA ARG A 106 17.68 19.27 -23.13
C ARG A 106 17.70 18.41 -21.88
N PHE A 107 18.27 18.94 -20.80
CA PHE A 107 18.23 18.26 -19.52
C PHE A 107 16.81 18.15 -18.97
N ALA A 108 16.41 16.93 -18.62
CA ALA A 108 15.18 16.65 -17.91
C ALA A 108 15.51 15.73 -16.73
N LYS A 109 15.27 16.23 -15.51
CA LYS A 109 15.47 15.43 -14.31
C LYS A 109 14.37 14.39 -14.21
N LEU A 110 14.72 13.13 -14.44
CA LEU A 110 13.84 11.98 -14.29
C LEU A 110 14.18 11.21 -13.03
N SER A 111 13.14 10.71 -12.35
CA SER A 111 13.28 9.81 -11.22
C SER A 111 12.79 8.40 -11.58
N ALA A 112 13.54 7.43 -11.10
CA ALA A 112 13.17 6.03 -11.08
C ALA A 112 13.43 5.48 -9.69
N GLY A 113 12.71 4.42 -9.33
CA GLY A 113 12.89 3.77 -8.05
C GLY A 113 12.27 2.39 -8.08
N ARG A 114 12.83 1.47 -7.28
CA ARG A 114 12.40 0.06 -7.22
C ARG A 114 10.90 -0.08 -6.99
N VAL A 115 10.28 0.84 -6.24
CA VAL A 115 8.82 0.86 -5.99
C VAL A 115 8.10 1.87 -6.89
N GLN A 116 8.63 3.09 -7.05
CA GLN A 116 7.97 4.14 -7.83
C GLN A 116 7.73 3.74 -9.30
N THR A 117 8.73 3.13 -9.94
CA THR A 117 8.69 2.76 -11.36
C THR A 117 7.63 1.70 -11.67
N PRO A 118 7.56 0.54 -10.98
CA PRO A 118 6.48 -0.42 -11.22
C PRO A 118 5.10 0.13 -10.83
N THR A 119 4.98 0.95 -9.79
CA THR A 119 3.70 1.60 -9.44
C THR A 119 3.21 2.49 -10.57
N LEU A 120 4.09 3.31 -11.17
CA LEU A 120 3.74 4.13 -12.33
C LEU A 120 3.33 3.26 -13.54
N LYS A 121 4.02 2.13 -13.75
CA LYS A 121 3.66 1.19 -14.82
C LYS A 121 2.23 0.67 -14.67
N ILE A 122 1.83 0.24 -13.48
CA ILE A 122 0.45 -0.24 -13.20
C ILE A 122 -0.58 0.85 -13.55
N LEU A 123 -0.33 2.10 -13.14
CA LEU A 123 -1.23 3.22 -13.45
C LEU A 123 -1.31 3.49 -14.96
N VAL A 124 -0.18 3.47 -15.66
CA VAL A 124 -0.13 3.67 -17.11
C VAL A 124 -0.85 2.55 -17.86
N GLU A 125 -0.68 1.30 -17.44
CA GLU A 125 -1.39 0.15 -18.01
C GLU A 125 -2.90 0.29 -17.82
N ARG A 126 -3.34 0.64 -16.60
CA ARG A 126 -4.75 0.86 -16.31
C ARG A 126 -5.36 2.01 -17.12
N GLU A 127 -4.65 3.12 -17.25
CA GLU A 127 -5.10 4.25 -18.06
C GLU A 127 -5.23 3.87 -19.55
N ARG A 128 -4.32 3.05 -20.07
CA ARG A 128 -4.40 2.53 -21.44
C ARG A 128 -5.62 1.63 -21.64
N GLU A 129 -5.93 0.77 -20.68
CA GLU A 129 -7.15 -0.06 -20.71
C GLU A 129 -8.42 0.81 -20.74
N ILE A 130 -8.50 1.83 -19.87
CA ILE A 130 -9.64 2.75 -19.82
C ILE A 130 -9.79 3.50 -21.15
N ARG A 131 -8.69 3.99 -21.75
CA ARG A 131 -8.73 4.68 -23.05
C ARG A 131 -9.11 3.76 -24.20
N ALA A 132 -8.72 2.49 -24.14
CA ALA A 132 -9.05 1.49 -25.14
C ALA A 132 -10.46 0.91 -24.96
N PHE A 133 -11.10 1.13 -23.80
CA PHE A 133 -12.44 0.63 -23.51
C PHE A 133 -13.46 1.26 -24.45
N LYS A 134 -14.10 0.41 -25.26
CA LYS A 134 -15.23 0.78 -26.09
C LYS A 134 -16.49 0.34 -25.35
N PRO A 135 -17.34 1.27 -24.86
CA PRO A 135 -18.56 0.88 -24.17
C PRO A 135 -19.50 0.18 -25.15
N GLU A 136 -19.94 -1.00 -24.78
CA GLU A 136 -20.94 -1.76 -25.54
C GLU A 136 -22.29 -1.64 -24.83
N PRO A 137 -23.37 -1.34 -25.57
CA PRO A 137 -24.71 -1.31 -24.99
C PRO A 137 -25.08 -2.71 -24.49
N PHE A 138 -25.66 -2.77 -23.31
CA PHE A 138 -26.25 -3.99 -22.77
C PHE A 138 -27.58 -3.67 -22.09
N TRP A 139 -28.43 -4.68 -22.01
CA TRP A 139 -29.74 -4.63 -21.37
C TRP A 139 -29.75 -5.51 -20.13
N ILE A 140 -30.35 -5.00 -19.06
CA ILE A 140 -30.64 -5.77 -17.84
C ILE A 140 -32.15 -5.88 -17.73
N LEU A 141 -32.63 -7.07 -17.42
CA LEU A 141 -34.05 -7.30 -17.13
C LEU A 141 -34.23 -7.35 -15.61
N GLY A 142 -35.09 -6.46 -15.10
CA GLY A 142 -35.53 -6.45 -13.70
C GLY A 142 -37.03 -6.69 -13.63
N LEU A 143 -37.44 -7.52 -12.67
CA LEU A 143 -38.84 -7.81 -12.35
C LEU A 143 -39.20 -7.08 -11.05
N LEU A 144 -40.20 -6.20 -11.11
CA LEU A 144 -40.77 -5.58 -9.91
C LEU A 144 -41.74 -6.58 -9.26
N LEU A 145 -41.51 -6.87 -7.99
CA LEU A 145 -42.29 -7.80 -7.18
C LEU A 145 -42.82 -7.05 -5.96
N GLU A 146 -44.04 -7.37 -5.56
CA GLU A 146 -44.59 -6.93 -4.27
C GLU A 146 -44.81 -8.16 -3.38
N LEU A 147 -44.25 -8.13 -2.18
CA LEU A 147 -44.45 -9.16 -1.17
C LEU A 147 -44.77 -8.47 0.16
N GLU A 148 -45.93 -8.77 0.73
CA GLU A 148 -46.38 -8.22 2.02
C GLU A 148 -46.37 -6.67 2.07
N GLY A 149 -46.73 -6.01 0.97
CA GLY A 149 -46.75 -4.55 0.87
C GLY A 149 -45.38 -3.88 0.73
N LYS A 150 -44.32 -4.66 0.44
CA LYS A 150 -42.98 -4.16 0.14
C LYS A 150 -42.58 -4.50 -1.29
N GLU A 151 -42.07 -3.50 -2.01
CA GLU A 151 -41.55 -3.66 -3.37
C GLU A 151 -40.11 -4.16 -3.39
N PHE A 152 -39.81 -5.11 -4.26
CA PHE A 152 -38.48 -5.66 -4.51
C PHE A 152 -38.21 -5.74 -6.01
N ILE A 153 -36.95 -5.58 -6.42
CA ILE A 153 -36.52 -5.79 -7.80
C ILE A 153 -35.72 -7.09 -7.86
N ALA A 154 -36.23 -8.09 -8.58
CA ALA A 154 -35.50 -9.31 -8.88
C ALA A 154 -34.83 -9.21 -10.25
N GLY A 155 -33.52 -9.46 -10.32
CA GLY A 155 -32.81 -9.55 -11.59
C GLY A 155 -33.13 -10.85 -12.34
N HIS A 156 -33.13 -10.80 -13.67
CA HIS A 156 -33.20 -12.01 -14.49
C HIS A 156 -31.95 -12.90 -14.30
N ALA A 157 -32.08 -14.21 -14.50
CA ALA A 157 -30.98 -15.17 -14.33
C ALA A 157 -29.77 -14.84 -15.21
N THR A 158 -30.01 -14.36 -16.43
CA THR A 158 -28.98 -13.72 -17.28
C THR A 158 -28.75 -12.28 -16.81
N PRO A 159 -27.56 -11.93 -16.30
CA PRO A 159 -27.31 -10.63 -15.68
C PRO A 159 -27.19 -9.48 -16.70
N ARG A 160 -26.77 -9.78 -17.94
CA ARG A 160 -26.65 -8.80 -19.03
C ARG A 160 -26.94 -9.47 -20.37
N PHE A 161 -27.74 -8.81 -21.20
CA PHE A 161 -27.96 -9.16 -22.60
C PHE A 161 -27.20 -8.14 -23.46
N PHE A 162 -26.36 -8.59 -24.38
CA PHE A 162 -25.64 -7.70 -25.31
C PHE A 162 -26.35 -7.58 -26.68
N ASP A 163 -27.33 -8.45 -26.95
CA ASP A 163 -28.23 -8.36 -28.10
C ASP A 163 -29.63 -7.92 -27.62
N LYS A 164 -30.14 -6.84 -28.21
CA LYS A 164 -31.46 -6.29 -27.87
C LYS A 164 -32.60 -7.27 -28.16
N SER A 165 -32.52 -8.00 -29.26
CA SER A 165 -33.55 -8.96 -29.67
C SER A 165 -33.63 -10.14 -28.70
N GLU A 166 -32.50 -10.57 -28.14
CA GLU A 166 -32.47 -11.58 -27.08
C GLU A 166 -33.11 -11.07 -25.80
N ALA A 167 -32.80 -9.84 -25.40
CA ALA A 167 -33.41 -9.19 -24.24
C ALA A 167 -34.93 -9.07 -24.40
N GLU A 168 -35.42 -8.69 -25.59
CA GLU A 168 -36.86 -8.58 -25.87
C GLU A 168 -37.57 -9.94 -25.85
N ARG A 169 -36.93 -10.99 -26.39
CA ARG A 169 -37.47 -12.37 -26.31
C ARG A 169 -37.57 -12.85 -24.87
N ALA A 170 -36.52 -12.65 -24.07
CA ALA A 170 -36.52 -13.02 -22.66
C ALA A 170 -37.58 -12.22 -21.88
N LEU A 171 -37.71 -10.92 -22.15
CA LEU A 171 -38.76 -10.08 -21.55
C LEU A 171 -40.17 -10.59 -21.90
N ALA A 172 -40.42 -10.95 -23.16
CA ALA A 172 -41.71 -11.48 -23.61
C ALA A 172 -42.03 -12.82 -22.92
N ALA A 173 -41.06 -13.73 -22.79
CA ALA A 173 -41.22 -14.99 -22.08
C ALA A 173 -41.55 -14.77 -20.59
N CYS A 174 -40.87 -13.84 -19.91
CA CYS A 174 -41.16 -13.49 -18.52
C CYS A 174 -42.56 -12.89 -18.35
N LYS A 175 -43.00 -12.01 -19.27
CA LYS A 175 -44.36 -11.44 -19.24
C LYS A 175 -45.43 -12.51 -19.42
N ALA A 176 -45.24 -13.45 -20.36
CA ALA A 176 -46.18 -14.55 -20.58
C ALA A 176 -46.34 -15.44 -19.32
N LEU A 177 -45.27 -15.64 -18.55
CA LEU A 177 -45.33 -16.36 -17.28
C LEU A 177 -46.09 -15.57 -16.19
N GLY A 178 -45.91 -14.25 -16.12
CA GLY A 178 -46.63 -13.38 -15.18
C GLY A 178 -48.14 -13.26 -15.48
N GLU A 179 -48.51 -13.19 -16.76
CA GLU A 179 -49.92 -13.19 -17.20
C GLU A 179 -50.60 -14.56 -17.00
N GLY A 180 -49.82 -15.65 -17.02
CA GLY A 180 -50.29 -17.00 -16.68
C GLY A 180 -50.45 -17.25 -15.18
N ALA A 181 -49.59 -16.67 -14.34
CA ALA A 181 -49.65 -16.81 -12.88
C ALA A 181 -50.82 -16.07 -12.21
N ASN A 182 -51.33 -15.01 -12.86
CA ASN A 182 -52.53 -14.29 -12.41
C ASN A 182 -53.86 -15.01 -12.77
N ARG A 183 -53.78 -16.22 -13.34
CA ARG A 183 -54.93 -17.11 -13.56
C ARG A 183 -54.92 -18.26 -12.55
N HIS A 184 -54.89 -17.97 -11.26
CA HIS A 184 -55.49 -18.87 -10.28
C HIS A 184 -56.92 -18.39 -9.97
N PRO A 185 -57.95 -19.18 -10.31
CA PRO A 185 -59.31 -18.92 -9.85
C PRO A 185 -59.36 -19.08 -8.33
N GLN A 186 -60.20 -18.26 -7.70
CA GLN A 186 -60.68 -18.50 -6.34
C GLN A 186 -61.28 -19.90 -6.20
#